data_AF-X1EWM9-F1
#
_entry.id   AF-X1EWM9-F1
#
_cell.length_a   1.000
_cell.length_b   1.000
_cell.length_c   1.000
_cell.angle_alpha   90.00
_cell.angle_beta   90.00
_cell.angle_gamma   90.00
#
_symmetry.space_group_name_H-M   'P 1'
#
loop_
_entity.id
_entity.type
_entity.pdbx_description
1 polymer ?
#
loop_
_entity_poly.entity_id
_entity_poly.type
_entity_poly.pdbx_seq_one_letter_code
_entity_poly.pdbx_strand_id
1 'polypeptide(L)'
;EKYQKAIRQPYGMIVLTGPTSCGKSTSLYAAIRAINSPDKNILTIEDPVEYEAEGINQVQIHEKIGLTFAQALRSFFRQDPDIIMLGEMRDLETADIGIKAALTGHLLFTTLHTNDAAGAIVRLVNMGVEPFLISGALTFVG
;
A
#
# COMPACT_ATOMS: atom_id res chain seq x y z
N GLU A 1 14.89 -0.61 -13.20
CA GLU A 1 15.91 -0.42 -12.15
C GLU A 1 15.38 0.31 -10.92
N LYS A 2 14.87 1.55 -11.04
CA LYS A 2 14.34 2.34 -9.89
C LYS A 2 13.27 1.60 -9.07
N TYR A 3 12.26 1.01 -9.73
CA TYR A 3 11.22 0.24 -9.05
C TYR A 3 11.77 -0.96 -8.28
N GLN A 4 12.68 -1.74 -8.91
CA GLN A 4 13.32 -2.89 -8.26
C GLN A 4 14.15 -2.51 -7.02
N LYS A 5 14.74 -1.31 -7.01
CA LYS A 5 15.41 -0.78 -5.82
C LYS A 5 14.42 -0.34 -4.73
N ALA A 6 13.28 0.22 -5.12
CA ALA A 6 12.24 0.67 -4.20
C ALA A 6 11.60 -0.51 -3.45
N ILE A 7 11.21 -1.58 -4.16
CA ILE A 7 10.58 -2.77 -3.54
C ILE A 7 11.50 -3.54 -2.58
N ARG A 8 12.81 -3.23 -2.57
CA ARG A 8 13.81 -3.84 -1.68
C ARG A 8 14.26 -2.89 -0.56
N GLN A 9 13.65 -1.71 -0.43
CA GLN A 9 13.89 -0.86 0.73
C GLN A 9 13.33 -1.53 1.99
N PRO A 10 13.95 -1.28 3.16
CA PRO A 10 13.45 -1.81 4.43
C PRO A 10 12.09 -1.19 4.80
N TYR A 11 11.83 0.05 4.39
CA TYR A 11 10.58 0.76 4.65
C TYR A 11 10.31 1.82 3.59
N GLY A 12 9.11 2.40 3.65
CA GLY A 12 8.67 3.48 2.79
C GLY A 12 7.42 3.10 1.99
N MET A 13 6.90 4.05 1.24
CA MET A 13 5.64 3.94 0.51
C MET A 13 5.89 3.87 -0.99
N ILE A 14 5.26 2.89 -1.63
CA ILE A 14 5.26 2.66 -3.07
C ILE A 14 3.83 2.80 -3.56
N VAL A 15 3.60 3.78 -4.43
CA VAL A 15 2.28 4.06 -5.01
C VAL A 15 2.30 3.71 -6.49
N LEU A 16 1.41 2.80 -6.91
CA LEU A 16 1.11 2.60 -8.33
C LEU A 16 -0.16 3.35 -8.69
N THR A 17 -0.13 4.14 -9.75
CA THR A 17 -1.28 4.93 -10.18
C THR A 17 -1.68 4.64 -11.62
N GLY A 18 -2.88 5.06 -11.97
CA GLY A 18 -3.47 4.88 -13.28
C GLY A 18 -4.97 4.64 -13.21
N PRO A 19 -5.64 4.62 -14.37
CA PRO A 19 -7.08 4.38 -14.46
C PRO A 19 -7.46 2.96 -14.00
N THR A 20 -8.76 2.70 -13.96
CA THR A 20 -9.28 1.35 -13.70
C THR A 20 -8.77 0.38 -14.75
N SER A 21 -8.46 -0.85 -14.34
CA SER A 21 -8.02 -1.95 -15.22
C SER A 21 -6.71 -1.72 -16.00
N CYS A 22 -5.80 -0.86 -15.52
CA CYS A 22 -4.48 -0.68 -16.12
C CYS A 22 -3.39 -1.64 -15.56
N GLY A 23 -3.77 -2.64 -14.76
CA GLY A 23 -2.84 -3.65 -14.23
C GLY A 23 -2.11 -3.28 -12.93
N LYS A 24 -2.65 -2.33 -12.13
CA LYS A 24 -2.07 -1.94 -10.83
C LYS A 24 -1.97 -3.12 -9.87
N SER A 25 -3.09 -3.83 -9.64
CA SER A 25 -3.13 -5.01 -8.76
C SER A 25 -2.13 -6.07 -9.21
N THR A 26 -2.12 -6.41 -10.51
CA THR A 26 -1.15 -7.35 -11.09
C THR A 26 0.30 -6.94 -10.83
N SER A 27 0.61 -5.65 -10.94
CA SER A 27 1.95 -5.12 -10.70
C SER A 27 2.34 -5.13 -9.23
N LEU A 28 1.38 -4.87 -8.32
CA LEU A 28 1.60 -4.99 -6.87
C LEU A 28 1.89 -6.43 -6.47
N TYR A 29 1.05 -7.37 -6.89
CA TYR A 29 1.27 -8.79 -6.60
C TYR A 29 2.59 -9.30 -7.18
N ALA A 30 2.95 -8.89 -8.40
CA ALA A 30 4.23 -9.26 -9.00
C ALA A 30 5.43 -8.75 -8.17
N ALA A 31 5.34 -7.53 -7.64
CA ALA A 31 6.36 -6.96 -6.78
C ALA A 31 6.46 -7.70 -5.44
N ILE A 32 5.33 -7.94 -4.78
CA ILE A 32 5.28 -8.68 -3.51
C ILE A 32 5.84 -10.08 -3.70
N ARG A 33 5.43 -10.81 -4.74
CA ARG A 33 5.95 -12.15 -5.06
C ARG A 33 7.46 -12.13 -5.29
N ALA A 34 8.01 -11.08 -5.89
CA ALA A 34 9.45 -10.97 -6.13
C ALA A 34 10.28 -10.75 -4.84
N ILE A 35 9.65 -10.34 -3.75
CA ILE A 35 10.28 -10.08 -2.45
C ILE A 35 9.75 -10.97 -1.32
N ASN A 36 8.83 -11.88 -1.64
CA ASN A 36 8.26 -12.86 -0.72
C ASN A 36 9.32 -13.87 -0.33
N SER A 37 9.51 -14.01 0.98
CA SER A 37 10.45 -14.96 1.57
C SER A 37 9.94 -15.38 2.95
N PRO A 38 10.25 -16.61 3.43
CA PRO A 38 9.70 -17.14 4.68
C PRO A 38 10.04 -16.33 5.94
N ASP A 39 11.06 -15.48 5.88
CA ASP A 39 11.49 -14.58 6.94
C ASP A 39 10.69 -13.27 7.00
N LYS A 40 9.79 -13.02 6.04
CA LYS A 40 8.98 -11.80 5.99
C LYS A 40 7.52 -12.07 6.26
N ASN A 41 6.94 -11.27 7.14
CA ASN A 41 5.51 -11.22 7.38
C ASN A 41 4.84 -10.22 6.41
N ILE A 42 4.02 -10.75 5.50
CA ILE A 42 3.35 -9.97 4.45
C ILE A 42 1.85 -10.00 4.68
N LEU A 43 1.25 -8.82 4.83
CA LEU A 43 -0.19 -8.66 5.05
C LEU A 43 -0.80 -7.76 3.97
N THR A 44 -1.98 -8.13 3.45
CA THR A 44 -2.70 -7.34 2.44
C THR A 44 -4.12 -7.00 2.88
N ILE A 45 -4.62 -5.84 2.45
CA ILE A 45 -5.99 -5.40 2.65
C ILE A 45 -6.59 -5.07 1.28
N GLU A 46 -7.63 -5.79 0.89
CA GLU A 46 -8.13 -5.80 -0.49
C GLU A 46 -9.68 -5.76 -0.54
N ASP A 47 -10.23 -5.27 -1.65
CA ASP A 47 -11.67 -5.13 -1.86
C ASP A 47 -12.03 -5.35 -3.35
N PRO A 48 -12.24 -6.59 -3.82
CA PRO A 48 -12.03 -7.88 -3.13
C PRO A 48 -10.58 -8.40 -3.28
N VAL A 49 -10.29 -9.56 -2.69
CA VAL A 49 -9.07 -10.32 -3.01
C VAL A 49 -9.19 -10.92 -4.41
N GLU A 50 -8.25 -10.58 -5.29
CA GLU A 50 -8.27 -11.00 -6.71
C GLU A 50 -7.95 -12.49 -6.88
N TYR A 51 -6.97 -12.99 -6.13
CA TYR A 51 -6.60 -14.40 -6.09
C TYR A 51 -5.79 -14.72 -4.83
N GLU A 52 -5.76 -15.99 -4.45
CA GLU A 52 -5.01 -16.47 -3.30
C GLU A 52 -3.51 -16.53 -3.61
N ALA A 53 -2.70 -15.91 -2.75
CA ALA A 53 -1.26 -15.86 -2.89
C ALA A 53 -0.57 -16.54 -1.70
N GLU A 54 0.19 -17.60 -1.99
CA GLU A 54 0.88 -18.40 -0.98
C GLU A 54 1.90 -17.56 -0.16
N GLY A 55 1.88 -17.76 1.16
CA GLY A 55 2.78 -17.07 2.09
C GLY A 55 2.38 -15.62 2.39
N ILE A 56 1.18 -15.19 1.98
CA ILE A 56 0.67 -13.84 2.18
C ILE A 56 -0.65 -13.92 2.96
N ASN A 57 -0.78 -13.17 4.05
CA ASN A 57 -2.03 -13.08 4.79
C ASN A 57 -2.93 -12.01 4.17
N GLN A 58 -4.00 -12.42 3.52
CA GLN A 58 -4.88 -11.53 2.77
C GLN A 58 -6.17 -11.27 3.53
N VAL A 59 -6.47 -9.99 3.78
CA VAL A 59 -7.70 -9.54 4.43
C VAL A 59 -8.60 -8.87 3.40
N GLN A 60 -9.78 -9.46 3.18
CA GLN A 60 -10.82 -8.83 2.38
C GLN A 60 -11.66 -7.88 3.23
N ILE A 61 -11.94 -6.69 2.70
CA ILE A 61 -12.84 -5.71 3.29
C ILE A 61 -14.28 -6.23 3.36
N HIS A 62 -14.95 -5.92 4.46
CA HIS A 62 -16.35 -6.26 4.68
C HIS A 62 -17.07 -5.07 5.33
N GLU A 63 -17.41 -4.06 4.52
CA GLU A 63 -18.02 -2.82 5.00
C GLU A 63 -19.33 -3.06 5.79
N LYS A 64 -20.11 -4.07 5.42
CA LYS A 64 -21.38 -4.41 6.09
C LYS A 64 -21.24 -4.75 7.57
N ILE A 65 -20.06 -5.20 7.99
CA ILE A 65 -19.75 -5.53 9.40
C ILE A 65 -18.73 -4.53 9.99
N GLY A 66 -18.46 -3.43 9.30
CA GLY A 66 -17.54 -2.38 9.73
C GLY A 66 -16.06 -2.68 9.49
N LEU A 67 -15.69 -3.78 8.84
CA LEU A 67 -14.29 -4.07 8.53
C LEU A 67 -13.84 -3.24 7.32
N THR A 68 -13.40 -1.99 7.55
CA THR A 68 -12.92 -1.03 6.55
C THR A 68 -11.40 -1.07 6.37
N PHE A 69 -10.87 -0.40 5.33
CA PHE A 69 -9.43 -0.25 5.10
C PHE A 69 -8.69 0.31 6.33
N ALA A 70 -9.16 1.43 6.87
CA ALA A 70 -8.55 2.05 8.05
C ALA A 70 -8.59 1.12 9.28
N GLN A 71 -9.69 0.41 9.52
CA GLN A 71 -9.81 -0.51 10.67
C GLN A 71 -8.89 -1.73 10.52
N ALA A 72 -8.87 -2.34 9.33
CA ALA A 72 -7.99 -3.46 9.02
C ALA A 72 -6.52 -3.06 9.15
N LEU A 73 -6.13 -1.89 8.61
CA LEU A 73 -4.76 -1.40 8.65
C LEU A 73 -4.28 -1.14 10.09
N ARG A 74 -5.13 -0.56 10.95
CA ARG A 74 -4.80 -0.43 12.38
C ARG A 74 -4.58 -1.78 13.08
N SER A 75 -5.22 -2.84 12.61
CA SER A 75 -5.04 -4.17 13.21
C SER A 75 -3.69 -4.79 12.85
N PHE A 76 -3.11 -4.43 11.71
CA PHE A 76 -1.86 -5.00 11.22
C PHE A 76 -0.67 -4.67 12.10
N PHE A 77 -0.62 -3.49 12.74
CA PHE A 77 0.47 -3.15 13.67
C PHE A 77 0.61 -4.10 14.87
N ARG A 78 -0.41 -4.91 15.17
CA ARG A 78 -0.34 -5.95 16.22
C ARG A 78 0.15 -7.31 15.70
N GLN A 79 0.30 -7.44 14.39
CA GLN A 79 0.77 -8.67 13.75
C GLN A 79 2.26 -8.62 13.39
N ASP A 80 2.97 -7.53 13.70
CA ASP A 80 4.39 -7.33 13.38
C ASP A 80 4.71 -7.54 11.87
N PRO A 81 4.09 -6.78 10.95
CA PRO A 81 4.32 -6.94 9.52
C PRO A 81 5.63 -6.30 9.07
N ASP A 82 6.33 -6.94 8.14
CA ASP A 82 7.42 -6.30 7.40
C ASP A 82 6.88 -5.53 6.20
N ILE A 83 5.90 -6.12 5.51
CA ILE A 83 5.33 -5.62 4.27
C ILE A 83 3.82 -5.53 4.41
N ILE A 84 3.27 -4.37 4.05
CA ILE A 84 1.84 -4.12 4.00
C ILE A 84 1.45 -3.77 2.58
N MET A 85 0.37 -4.35 2.07
CA MET A 85 -0.27 -3.92 0.83
C MET A 85 -1.69 -3.44 1.10
N LEU A 86 -1.99 -2.24 0.65
CA LEU A 86 -3.33 -1.65 0.66
C LEU A 86 -3.81 -1.60 -0.78
N GLY A 87 -4.92 -2.27 -1.10
CA GLY A 87 -5.50 -2.28 -2.44
C GLY A 87 -5.59 -0.86 -3.03
N GLU A 88 -6.05 0.11 -2.23
CA GLU A 88 -6.04 1.53 -2.58
C GLU A 88 -6.17 2.42 -1.34
N MET A 89 -5.89 3.72 -1.50
CA MET A 89 -6.18 4.75 -0.50
C MET A 89 -7.26 5.70 -1.04
N ARG A 90 -8.47 5.62 -0.46
CA ARG A 90 -9.63 6.43 -0.88
C ARG A 90 -9.81 7.71 -0.06
N ASP A 91 -9.38 7.69 1.21
CA ASP A 91 -9.64 8.71 2.20
C ASP A 91 -8.39 9.10 3.01
N LEU A 92 -8.49 10.22 3.72
CA LEU A 92 -7.42 10.76 4.57
C LEU A 92 -7.03 9.80 5.69
N GLU A 93 -8.00 9.13 6.30
CA GLU A 93 -7.76 8.27 7.45
C GLU A 93 -6.83 7.10 7.06
N THR A 94 -7.15 6.41 5.97
CA THR A 94 -6.36 5.31 5.43
C THR A 94 -4.98 5.82 4.97
N ALA A 95 -4.94 6.97 4.29
CA ALA A 95 -3.68 7.56 3.82
C ALA A 95 -2.75 7.97 4.97
N ASP A 96 -3.28 8.59 6.02
CA ASP A 96 -2.52 9.01 7.20
C ASP A 96 -1.92 7.80 7.95
N ILE A 97 -2.72 6.75 8.17
CA ILE A 97 -2.24 5.53 8.81
C ILE A 97 -1.18 4.84 7.94
N GLY A 98 -1.40 4.75 6.62
CA GLY A 98 -0.45 4.15 5.69
C GLY A 98 0.89 4.88 5.67
N ILE A 99 0.86 6.21 5.58
CA ILE A 99 2.08 7.03 5.62
C ILE A 99 2.84 6.87 6.94
N LYS A 100 2.11 6.82 8.05
CA LYS A 100 2.73 6.53 9.36
C LYS A 100 3.38 5.15 9.37
N ALA A 101 2.72 4.11 8.85
CA ALA A 101 3.32 2.79 8.72
C ALA A 101 4.64 2.83 7.93
N ALA A 102 4.64 3.51 6.79
CA ALA A 102 5.82 3.67 5.95
C ALA A 102 6.97 4.39 6.68
N LEU A 103 6.66 5.38 7.53
CA LEU A 103 7.65 6.12 8.32
C LEU A 103 8.12 5.36 9.57
N THR A 104 7.39 4.34 10.02
CA THR A 104 7.69 3.56 11.23
C THR A 104 8.31 2.19 10.93
N GLY A 105 8.93 2.02 9.75
CA GLY A 105 9.73 0.84 9.44
C GLY A 105 9.03 -0.23 8.60
N HIS A 106 7.86 0.06 8.03
CA HIS A 106 7.12 -0.88 7.20
C HIS A 106 7.29 -0.55 5.71
N LEU A 107 7.40 -1.56 4.86
CA LEU A 107 7.33 -1.36 3.41
C LEU A 107 5.87 -1.42 2.95
N LEU A 108 5.32 -0.28 2.54
CA LEU A 108 3.92 -0.13 2.18
C LEU A 108 3.74 -0.06 0.66
N PHE A 109 2.91 -0.93 0.12
CA PHE A 109 2.45 -0.92 -1.26
C PHE A 109 1.01 -0.44 -1.33
N THR A 110 0.69 0.42 -2.30
CA THR A 110 -0.70 0.82 -2.51
C THR A 110 -0.97 1.35 -3.91
N THR A 111 -2.24 1.65 -4.20
CA THR A 111 -2.65 2.27 -5.45
C THR A 111 -3.43 3.57 -5.25
N LEU A 112 -3.36 4.42 -6.28
CA LEU A 112 -4.23 5.58 -6.44
C LEU A 112 -4.82 5.58 -7.87
N HIS A 113 -5.90 6.34 -8.05
CA HIS A 113 -6.52 6.56 -9.35
C HIS A 113 -6.23 7.97 -9.84
N THR A 114 -5.02 8.17 -10.39
CA THR A 114 -4.60 9.42 -11.04
C THR A 114 -4.12 9.16 -12.46
N ASN A 115 -4.10 10.21 -13.29
CA ASN A 115 -3.72 10.09 -14.70
C ASN A 115 -2.21 9.97 -14.91
N ASP A 116 -1.43 10.44 -13.94
CA ASP A 116 0.04 10.38 -13.97
C ASP A 116 0.60 10.32 -12.55
N ALA A 117 1.90 10.02 -12.47
CA ALA A 117 2.65 9.84 -11.24
C ALA A 117 2.73 11.13 -10.38
N ALA A 118 2.86 12.31 -10.99
CA ALA A 118 2.88 13.56 -10.24
C ALA A 118 1.50 13.86 -9.61
N GLY A 119 0.43 13.50 -10.33
CA GLY A 119 -0.94 13.60 -9.88
C GLY A 119 -1.23 12.77 -8.62
N ALA A 120 -0.53 11.65 -8.42
CA ALA A 120 -0.66 10.86 -7.18
C ALA A 120 -0.15 11.63 -5.95
N ILE A 121 0.94 12.40 -6.09
CA ILE A 121 1.43 13.28 -5.02
C ILE A 121 0.43 14.38 -4.73
N VAL A 122 -0.09 15.04 -5.78
CA VAL A 122 -1.13 16.07 -5.65
C VAL A 122 -2.40 15.51 -5.00
N ARG A 123 -2.77 14.26 -5.34
CA ARG A 123 -3.93 13.58 -4.75
C ARG A 123 -3.77 13.37 -3.25
N LEU A 124 -2.60 12.95 -2.79
CA LEU A 124 -2.31 12.81 -1.35
C LEU A 124 -2.46 14.16 -0.63
N VAL A 125 -1.90 15.23 -1.18
CA VAL A 125 -2.05 16.60 -0.63
C VAL A 125 -3.52 17.01 -0.59
N ASN A 126 -4.27 16.77 -1.67
CA ASN A 126 -5.70 17.09 -1.75
C ASN A 126 -6.57 16.27 -0.77
N MET A 127 -6.13 15.07 -0.38
CA MET A 127 -6.79 14.31 0.69
C MET A 127 -6.54 14.92 2.08
N GLY A 128 -5.60 15.84 2.22
CA GLY A 128 -5.25 16.49 3.48
C GLY A 128 -3.99 15.93 4.14
N VAL A 129 -3.18 15.15 3.42
CA VAL A 129 -1.90 14.69 3.93
C VAL A 129 -0.88 15.83 3.88
N GLU A 130 -0.18 16.04 4.99
CA GLU A 130 0.88 17.03 5.09
C GLU A 130 2.04 16.75 4.11
N PRO A 131 2.47 17.73 3.30
CA PRO A 131 3.51 17.52 2.28
C PRO A 131 4.83 16.97 2.81
N PHE A 132 5.22 17.35 4.04
CA PHE A 132 6.46 16.86 4.64
C PHE A 132 6.40 15.36 4.96
N LEU A 133 5.22 14.83 5.31
CA LEU A 133 5.03 13.40 5.55
C LEU A 133 5.13 12.62 4.25
N ILE A 134 4.53 13.13 3.16
CA ILE A 134 4.65 12.53 1.83
C ILE A 134 6.12 12.48 1.41
N SER A 135 6.84 13.58 1.57
CA SER A 135 8.27 13.65 1.23
C SER A 135 9.13 12.67 2.01
N GLY A 136 8.78 12.38 3.27
CA GLY A 136 9.53 11.44 4.10
C GLY A 136 9.18 9.98 3.81
N ALA A 137 7.94 9.70 3.44
CA ALA A 137 7.43 8.33 3.27
C ALA A 137 7.57 7.80 1.84
N LEU A 138 7.35 8.63 0.82
CA LEU A 138 7.19 8.18 -0.56
C LEU A 138 8.54 7.84 -1.21
N THR A 139 8.74 6.56 -1.50
CA THR A 139 9.96 6.03 -2.13
C THR A 139 9.82 5.89 -3.64
N PHE A 140 8.61 5.56 -4.12
CA PHE A 140 8.34 5.40 -5.54
C PHE A 140 6.88 5.73 -5.87
N VAL A 141 6.69 6.40 -7.00
CA VAL A 141 5.40 6.56 -7.65
C VAL A 141 5.55 6.24 -9.13
N GLY A 142 4.66 5.42 -9.66
CA GLY A 142 4.71 4.94 -11.05
C GLY A 142 3.36 4.64 -11.63
#